data_AF-A0A7V6DDT2-F1
#
_entry.id   AF-A0A7V6DDT2-F1
#
_cell.length_a   1.000
_cell.length_b   1.000
_cell.length_c   1.000
_cell.angle_alpha   90.00
_cell.angle_beta   90.00
_cell.angle_gamma   90.00
#
_symmetry.space_group_name_H-M   'P 1'
#
loop_
_entity.id
_entity.type
_entity.pdbx_description
1 polymer ?
#
loop_
_entity_poly.entity_id
_entity_poly.type
_entity_poly.pdbx_seq_one_letter_code
_entity_poly.pdbx_strand_id
1 'polypeptide(L)'
;MVGRRRPAVHCWTRHPHGRSRQSKRLEWWRMAPLVATAVLAALLGSTPGPVAELAIPHRSAPIAVDGDLEDWGEHGVVLELRDPASRPDPSRARIALAWDRHWLYAAFQVADARVVPPPEGVRPAELYQGDSVELYLDGGGERSERMDGNDFQFIVSCDGRWGTLQGEPVLARLKTLAVPKIERPSPLVRAAARTTPSGYVVELAVPLPGLLTRPPADGVRAALDLAVNDWDAGHPALDDPTMDDLIDGAARALRGERGGRDEGDGSLARALQLGYSPWSLCSERDFGYPARWRPVVFRGNPPWPERVADRLGVGRLLVIAMVGSTGLWLALLAGIEIRHRRRVRALLERLGQLEGSEGDTVAAPEHTPRHIRVALADTGATRLDAVTVRALSVLRERIGEPLSPAELAAAIFVSLRTLQRSLERELHCTPRELIVGVKMHTARRLLASGTVRVSEVAGRVGFEDPAHFSRRYRAYFGHPPSHDVPGRGGP
;
A
#
# COMPACT_ATOMS: atom_id res chain seq x y z
N MET A 1 -44.58 -102.06 -32.92
CA MET A 1 -43.64 -101.10 -32.31
C MET A 1 -44.39 -99.80 -32.05
N VAL A 2 -45.06 -99.70 -30.90
CA VAL A 2 -45.90 -98.54 -30.54
C VAL A 2 -45.83 -98.36 -29.02
N GLY A 3 -45.75 -97.10 -28.60
CA GLY A 3 -45.45 -96.69 -27.24
C GLY A 3 -46.48 -97.05 -26.17
N ARG A 4 -46.04 -96.87 -24.92
CA ARG A 4 -46.78 -96.78 -23.65
C ARG A 4 -45.73 -96.39 -22.59
N ARG A 5 -45.93 -95.37 -21.76
CA ARG A 5 -46.40 -95.43 -20.35
C ARG A 5 -45.92 -94.11 -19.69
N ARG A 6 -46.53 -93.46 -18.69
CA ARG A 6 -47.83 -93.44 -17.98
C ARG A 6 -47.68 -92.35 -16.83
N PRO A 7 -48.65 -92.07 -15.94
CA PRO A 7 -49.12 -90.69 -15.66
C PRO A 7 -49.11 -90.24 -14.16
N ALA A 8 -49.91 -89.20 -13.85
CA ALA A 8 -50.55 -88.77 -12.57
C ALA A 8 -49.82 -87.71 -11.71
N VAL A 9 -50.36 -86.50 -11.41
CA VAL A 9 -51.56 -85.97 -10.67
C VAL A 9 -51.36 -85.87 -9.13
N HIS A 10 -51.39 -84.64 -8.56
CA HIS A 10 -52.04 -84.16 -7.31
C HIS A 10 -51.49 -82.74 -6.94
N CYS A 11 -52.25 -81.66 -6.71
CA CYS A 11 -53.36 -81.28 -5.80
C CYS A 11 -52.89 -80.51 -4.54
N TRP A 12 -53.25 -79.21 -4.49
CA TRP A 12 -53.67 -78.33 -3.37
C TRP A 12 -52.95 -78.18 -1.99
N THR A 13 -53.10 -76.94 -1.48
CA THR A 13 -53.11 -76.38 -0.10
C THR A 13 -51.86 -75.98 0.70
N ARG A 14 -51.83 -74.65 0.98
CA ARG A 14 -51.63 -73.88 2.25
C ARG A 14 -50.39 -74.08 3.16
N HIS A 15 -49.69 -72.93 3.37
CA HIS A 15 -49.02 -72.35 4.57
C HIS A 15 -48.70 -73.23 5.82
N PRO A 16 -47.57 -73.00 6.55
CA PRO A 16 -47.29 -71.71 7.23
C PRO A 16 -45.82 -71.24 7.42
N HIS A 17 -45.71 -69.97 7.85
CA HIS A 17 -44.65 -69.20 8.53
C HIS A 17 -43.18 -69.65 8.59
N GLY A 18 -42.27 -68.72 8.21
CA GLY A 18 -40.84 -68.78 8.57
C GLY A 18 -39.96 -67.63 8.04
N ARG A 19 -39.91 -66.52 8.80
CA ARG A 19 -38.81 -65.54 9.00
C ARG A 19 -37.97 -64.96 7.83
N SER A 20 -37.96 -63.62 7.86
CA SER A 20 -36.79 -62.70 7.85
C SER A 20 -36.42 -61.95 6.57
N ARG A 21 -36.41 -60.62 6.74
CA ARG A 21 -35.82 -59.56 5.91
C ARG A 21 -34.31 -59.79 5.75
N GLN A 22 -33.78 -59.62 4.55
CA GLN A 22 -32.51 -58.90 4.37
C GLN A 22 -32.42 -58.28 2.96
N SER A 23 -32.08 -57.01 2.97
CA SER A 23 -32.05 -56.05 1.86
C SER A 23 -30.84 -56.25 0.94
N LYS A 24 -31.04 -55.99 -0.36
CA LYS A 24 -30.02 -55.89 -1.41
C LYS A 24 -28.87 -54.98 -0.96
N ARG A 25 -27.70 -55.56 -0.68
CA ARG A 25 -26.43 -54.82 -0.55
C ARG A 25 -25.89 -54.55 -1.95
N LEU A 26 -25.82 -53.27 -2.31
CA LEU A 26 -25.08 -52.79 -3.48
C LEU A 26 -23.57 -53.03 -3.21
N GLU A 27 -22.89 -53.76 -4.08
CA GLU A 27 -21.48 -54.14 -3.93
C GLU A 27 -20.53 -52.99 -4.30
N TRP A 28 -20.36 -52.02 -3.40
CA TRP A 28 -19.47 -50.85 -3.57
C TRP A 28 -18.00 -51.21 -3.90
N TRP A 29 -17.56 -52.39 -3.51
CA TRP A 29 -16.17 -52.86 -3.67
C TRP A 29 -15.76 -53.09 -5.12
N ARG A 30 -16.72 -53.35 -6.03
CA ARG A 30 -16.44 -53.55 -7.46
C ARG A 30 -16.23 -52.25 -8.24
N MET A 31 -16.71 -51.12 -7.71
CA MET A 31 -16.51 -49.79 -8.30
C MET A 31 -15.28 -49.07 -7.71
N ALA A 32 -14.70 -49.59 -6.63
CA ALA A 32 -13.55 -48.99 -5.94
C ALA A 32 -12.33 -48.78 -6.85
N PRO A 33 -11.96 -49.68 -7.79
CA PRO A 33 -10.84 -49.44 -8.69
C PRO A 33 -11.13 -48.32 -9.68
N LEU A 34 -12.34 -48.23 -10.24
CA LEU A 34 -12.72 -47.21 -11.22
C LEU A 34 -12.86 -45.82 -10.60
N VAL A 35 -13.38 -45.75 -9.37
CA VAL A 35 -13.42 -44.50 -8.59
C VAL A 35 -12.01 -44.09 -8.17
N ALA A 36 -11.15 -45.04 -7.78
CA ALA A 36 -9.75 -44.76 -7.46
C ALA A 36 -8.96 -44.26 -8.68
N THR A 37 -9.16 -44.83 -9.87
CA THR A 37 -8.50 -44.37 -11.11
C THR A 37 -9.02 -43.02 -11.59
N ALA A 38 -10.33 -42.75 -11.46
CA ALA A 38 -10.91 -41.44 -11.77
C ALA A 38 -10.46 -40.35 -10.77
N VAL A 39 -10.30 -40.70 -9.50
CA VAL A 39 -9.74 -39.81 -8.47
C VAL A 39 -8.24 -39.61 -8.68
N LEU A 40 -7.48 -40.63 -9.08
CA LEU A 40 -6.06 -40.49 -9.43
C LEU A 40 -5.88 -39.65 -10.71
N ALA A 41 -6.73 -39.80 -11.72
CA ALA A 41 -6.70 -38.99 -12.93
C ALA A 41 -7.15 -37.54 -12.67
N ALA A 42 -8.03 -37.29 -11.69
CA ALA A 42 -8.37 -35.94 -11.23
C ALA A 42 -7.28 -35.33 -10.33
N LEU A 43 -6.48 -36.15 -9.65
CA LEU A 43 -5.32 -35.72 -8.84
C LEU A 43 -4.04 -35.55 -9.68
N LEU A 44 -3.92 -36.25 -10.82
CA LEU A 44 -2.80 -36.17 -11.77
C LEU A 44 -3.11 -35.26 -12.98
N GLY A 45 -4.38 -34.90 -13.17
CA GLY A 45 -4.76 -33.77 -14.00
C GLY A 45 -4.26 -32.52 -13.30
N SER A 46 -3.17 -31.95 -13.81
CA SER A 46 -2.55 -30.73 -13.31
C SER A 46 -3.57 -29.59 -13.27
N THR A 47 -4.32 -29.50 -12.18
CA THR A 47 -4.80 -28.20 -11.74
C THR A 47 -3.52 -27.38 -11.50
N PRO A 48 -3.36 -26.19 -12.09
CA PRO A 48 -2.26 -25.33 -11.69
C PRO A 48 -2.39 -25.17 -10.18
N GLY A 49 -1.43 -25.70 -9.43
CA GLY A 49 -1.39 -25.54 -7.98
C GLY A 49 -1.51 -24.05 -7.64
N PRO A 50 -1.97 -23.69 -6.44
CA PRO A 50 -2.04 -22.29 -6.05
C PRO A 50 -0.68 -21.63 -6.35
N VAL A 51 -0.70 -20.57 -7.18
CA VAL A 51 0.51 -19.83 -7.55
C VAL A 51 1.26 -19.53 -6.25
N ALA A 52 2.48 -20.04 -6.14
CA ALA A 52 3.24 -19.96 -4.89
C ALA A 52 3.37 -18.50 -4.47
N GLU A 53 2.89 -18.21 -3.26
CA GLU A 53 2.93 -16.87 -2.66
C GLU A 53 4.37 -16.34 -2.64
N LEU A 54 4.57 -15.13 -3.14
CA LEU A 54 5.88 -14.50 -3.20
C LEU A 54 6.20 -13.79 -1.88
N ALA A 55 7.30 -14.18 -1.23
CA ALA A 55 7.79 -13.49 -0.04
C ALA A 55 8.64 -12.27 -0.44
N ILE A 56 8.19 -11.06 -0.11
CA ILE A 56 8.96 -9.83 -0.34
C ILE A 56 9.78 -9.53 0.93
N PRO A 57 11.12 -9.49 0.86
CA PRO A 57 11.97 -9.33 2.03
C PRO A 57 12.02 -7.88 2.52
N HIS A 58 12.13 -7.70 3.84
CA HIS A 58 12.26 -6.40 4.47
C HIS A 58 13.69 -5.89 4.46
N ARG A 59 13.83 -4.57 4.25
CA ARG A 59 15.10 -3.84 4.31
C ARG A 59 15.12 -2.93 5.54
N SER A 60 16.22 -3.00 6.29
CA SER A 60 16.45 -2.12 7.45
C SER A 60 16.98 -0.75 7.04
N ALA A 61 17.70 -0.67 5.92
CA ALA A 61 18.19 0.55 5.30
C ALA A 61 17.28 0.94 4.10
N PRO A 62 16.95 2.23 3.93
CA PRO A 62 16.25 2.69 2.74
C PRO A 62 17.09 2.45 1.47
N ILE A 63 16.40 2.19 0.36
CA ILE A 63 16.99 2.11 -0.98
C ILE A 63 16.92 3.52 -1.60
N ALA A 64 18.00 3.95 -2.24
CA ALA A 64 17.98 5.14 -3.08
C ALA A 64 17.08 4.89 -4.30
N VAL A 65 16.56 5.95 -4.91
CA VAL A 65 15.81 5.84 -6.17
C VAL A 65 16.47 6.84 -7.10
N ASP A 66 17.57 6.41 -7.70
CA ASP A 66 18.46 7.24 -8.52
C ASP A 66 18.84 6.57 -9.85
N GLY A 67 18.28 5.38 -10.11
CA GLY A 67 18.53 4.60 -11.31
C GLY A 67 19.80 3.77 -11.21
N ASP A 68 20.41 3.66 -10.03
CA ASP A 68 21.57 2.83 -9.78
C ASP A 68 21.25 1.61 -8.91
N LEU A 69 21.67 0.43 -9.37
CA LEU A 69 21.28 -0.84 -8.75
C LEU A 69 22.29 -1.34 -7.70
N GLU A 70 23.34 -0.57 -7.40
CA GLU A 70 24.41 -0.98 -6.48
C GLU A 70 23.90 -1.29 -5.06
N ASP A 71 22.94 -0.53 -4.57
CA ASP A 71 22.44 -0.63 -3.21
C ASP A 71 21.50 -1.84 -2.99
N TRP A 72 21.00 -2.46 -4.07
CA TRP A 72 20.18 -3.67 -4.04
C TRP A 72 20.97 -4.91 -3.59
N GLY A 73 22.25 -5.03 -3.98
CA GLY A 73 23.11 -6.17 -3.64
C GLY A 73 22.45 -7.55 -3.88
N GLU A 74 22.69 -8.53 -3.01
CA GLU A 74 21.96 -9.82 -2.99
C GLU A 74 20.60 -9.76 -2.26
N HIS A 75 20.19 -8.57 -1.81
CA HIS A 75 19.11 -8.40 -0.84
C HIS A 75 17.81 -8.00 -1.55
N GLY A 76 17.05 -9.00 -1.97
CA GLY A 76 15.77 -8.82 -2.64
C GLY A 76 15.26 -10.15 -3.15
N VAL A 77 13.98 -10.23 -3.48
CA VAL A 77 13.52 -11.36 -4.31
C VAL A 77 13.73 -11.00 -5.76
N VAL A 78 14.61 -11.75 -6.44
CA VAL A 78 14.91 -11.55 -7.85
C VAL A 78 14.03 -12.46 -8.69
N LEU A 79 13.30 -11.86 -9.63
CA LEU A 79 12.46 -12.53 -10.61
C LEU A 79 13.08 -12.32 -12.00
N GLU A 80 13.02 -13.35 -12.85
CA GLU A 80 13.33 -13.20 -14.27
C GLU A 80 12.02 -13.26 -15.06
N LEU A 81 11.75 -12.20 -15.82
CA LEU A 81 10.75 -12.20 -16.88
C LEU A 81 11.43 -12.43 -18.23
N ARG A 82 10.76 -13.17 -19.10
CA ARG A 82 11.21 -13.47 -20.45
C ARG A 82 10.06 -13.20 -21.38
N ASP A 83 10.29 -12.49 -22.47
CA ASP A 83 9.30 -12.35 -23.52
C ASP A 83 9.03 -13.73 -24.16
N PRO A 84 7.81 -14.29 -24.04
CA PRO A 84 7.47 -15.58 -24.62
C PRO A 84 7.37 -15.54 -26.15
N ALA A 85 7.24 -14.37 -26.77
CA ALA A 85 7.19 -14.20 -28.23
C ALA A 85 8.57 -14.11 -28.89
N SER A 86 9.63 -13.91 -28.12
CA SER A 86 10.98 -13.69 -28.63
C SER A 86 11.62 -14.91 -29.33
N ARG A 87 12.14 -14.68 -30.54
CA ARG A 87 13.06 -15.58 -31.30
C ARG A 87 14.51 -15.18 -31.02
N PRO A 88 15.50 -16.01 -31.38
CA PRO A 88 16.43 -16.71 -30.46
C PRO A 88 17.14 -15.89 -29.36
N ASP A 89 17.00 -14.56 -29.29
CA ASP A 89 17.55 -13.72 -28.22
C ASP A 89 16.41 -13.07 -27.41
N PRO A 90 16.01 -13.67 -26.27
CA PRO A 90 14.86 -13.20 -25.52
C PRO A 90 15.14 -11.88 -24.80
N SER A 91 14.30 -10.87 -24.99
CA SER A 91 14.19 -9.73 -24.08
C SER A 91 13.95 -10.27 -22.67
N ARG A 92 14.80 -9.85 -21.72
CA ARG A 92 14.79 -10.35 -20.34
C ARG A 92 14.72 -9.18 -19.39
N ALA A 93 13.85 -9.26 -18.39
CA ALA A 93 13.87 -8.33 -17.28
C ALA A 93 14.24 -9.06 -15.99
N ARG A 94 15.26 -8.57 -15.30
CA ARG A 94 15.55 -8.96 -13.91
C ARG A 94 14.87 -7.95 -13.00
N ILE A 95 14.03 -8.43 -12.11
CA ILE A 95 13.24 -7.58 -11.23
C ILE A 95 13.57 -7.91 -9.79
N ALA A 96 13.92 -6.91 -8.99
CA ALA A 96 14.14 -7.05 -7.57
C ALA A 96 13.02 -6.35 -6.79
N LEU A 97 12.51 -7.01 -5.74
CA LEU A 97 11.53 -6.43 -4.82
C LEU A 97 12.03 -6.46 -3.38
N ALA A 98 11.72 -5.40 -2.65
CA ALA A 98 11.95 -5.30 -1.22
C ALA A 98 10.96 -4.34 -0.56
N TRP A 99 10.83 -4.36 0.76
CA TRP A 99 9.93 -3.44 1.47
C TRP A 99 10.50 -2.93 2.79
N ASP A 100 9.95 -1.83 3.28
CA ASP A 100 10.12 -1.38 4.66
C ASP A 100 8.77 -0.83 5.21
N ARG A 101 8.78 -0.27 6.41
CA ARG A 101 7.56 0.28 7.04
C ARG A 101 6.86 1.40 6.26
N HIS A 102 7.53 2.01 5.29
CA HIS A 102 7.11 3.17 4.52
C HIS A 102 6.95 2.87 3.03
N TRP A 103 7.79 2.01 2.46
CA TRP A 103 7.94 1.85 1.02
C TRP A 103 7.90 0.39 0.59
N LEU A 104 7.34 0.17 -0.60
CA LEU A 104 7.61 -1.00 -1.42
C LEU A 104 8.53 -0.52 -2.53
N TYR A 105 9.67 -1.19 -2.65
CA TYR A 105 10.68 -0.90 -3.65
C TYR A 105 10.60 -1.96 -4.75
N ALA A 106 10.76 -1.51 -5.99
CA ALA A 106 10.96 -2.35 -7.16
C ALA A 106 12.10 -1.80 -8.01
N ALA A 107 12.98 -2.67 -8.49
CA ALA A 107 13.96 -2.34 -9.51
C ALA A 107 13.82 -3.28 -10.69
N PHE A 108 13.90 -2.72 -11.89
CA PHE A 108 13.83 -3.44 -13.15
C PHE A 108 15.14 -3.21 -13.90
N GLN A 109 15.79 -4.29 -14.32
CA GLN A 109 16.89 -4.26 -15.28
C GLN A 109 16.40 -4.98 -16.53
N VAL A 110 16.06 -4.20 -17.55
CA VAL A 110 15.48 -4.69 -18.81
C VAL A 110 16.59 -4.76 -19.86
N ALA A 111 16.79 -5.95 -20.40
CA ALA A 111 17.65 -6.21 -21.54
C ALA A 111 16.84 -6.01 -22.83
N ASP A 112 17.26 -5.03 -23.62
CA ASP A 112 16.55 -4.57 -24.80
C ASP A 112 17.57 -3.94 -25.77
N ALA A 113 17.56 -4.40 -27.01
CA ALA A 113 18.48 -3.94 -28.05
C ALA A 113 18.06 -2.57 -28.63
N ARG A 114 16.80 -2.18 -28.48
CA ARG A 114 16.23 -0.98 -29.09
C ARG A 114 15.27 -0.27 -28.12
N VAL A 115 15.86 0.53 -27.25
CA VAL A 115 15.10 1.38 -26.33
C VAL A 115 14.43 2.55 -27.06
N VAL A 116 13.10 2.60 -27.05
CA VAL A 116 12.20 3.61 -27.61
C VAL A 116 11.41 4.31 -26.49
N PRO A 117 11.69 5.59 -26.20
CA PRO A 117 10.89 6.33 -25.24
C PRO A 117 9.47 6.61 -25.76
N PRO A 118 8.49 6.79 -24.87
CA PRO A 118 7.14 7.17 -25.28
C PRO A 118 7.14 8.51 -26.05
N PRO A 119 6.13 8.81 -26.88
CA PRO A 119 6.04 10.08 -27.58
C PRO A 119 6.01 11.28 -26.60
N GLU A 120 6.40 12.46 -27.08
CA GLU A 120 6.26 13.69 -26.30
C GLU A 120 4.79 14.05 -26.08
N GLY A 121 4.47 14.63 -24.92
CA GLY A 121 3.13 15.14 -24.60
C GLY A 121 2.08 14.08 -24.25
N VAL A 122 2.42 12.79 -24.28
CA VAL A 122 1.51 11.71 -23.83
C VAL A 122 1.22 11.81 -22.33
N ARG A 123 0.02 11.39 -21.95
CA ARG A 123 -0.40 11.37 -20.54
C ARG A 123 0.29 10.23 -19.79
N PRO A 124 0.37 10.29 -18.44
CA PRO A 124 0.90 9.19 -17.64
C PRO A 124 0.25 7.83 -17.94
N ALA A 125 -1.06 7.80 -18.21
CA ALA A 125 -1.77 6.58 -18.60
C ALA A 125 -1.32 5.97 -19.94
N GLU A 126 -0.67 6.77 -20.80
CA GLU A 126 -0.28 6.43 -22.17
C GLU A 126 1.22 6.13 -22.30
N LEU A 127 1.97 6.14 -21.18
CA LEU A 127 3.41 5.84 -21.19
C LEU A 127 3.73 4.42 -21.67
N TYR A 128 2.73 3.53 -21.78
CA TYR A 128 2.87 2.21 -22.39
C TYR A 128 3.15 2.26 -23.90
N GLN A 129 2.95 3.43 -24.55
CA GLN A 129 3.25 3.65 -25.98
C GLN A 129 4.75 3.85 -26.25
N GLY A 130 5.59 3.21 -25.45
CA GLY A 130 7.04 3.24 -25.47
C GLY A 130 7.56 2.25 -24.42
N ASP A 131 8.87 2.06 -24.37
CA ASP A 131 9.47 1.13 -23.43
C ASP A 131 9.28 1.62 -22.00
N SER A 132 8.64 0.77 -21.22
CA SER A 132 8.20 1.09 -19.88
C SER A 132 8.03 -0.16 -19.06
N VAL A 133 8.03 0.02 -17.75
CA VAL A 133 7.74 -1.03 -16.78
C VAL A 133 6.54 -0.64 -15.94
N GLU A 134 5.83 -1.63 -15.44
CA GLU A 134 4.65 -1.43 -14.62
C GLU A 134 4.67 -2.28 -13.36
N LEU A 135 4.24 -1.68 -12.25
CA LEU A 135 3.94 -2.36 -10.98
C LEU A 135 2.44 -2.23 -10.72
N TYR A 136 1.76 -3.36 -10.64
CA TYR A 136 0.39 -3.46 -10.20
C TYR A 136 0.34 -3.92 -8.74
N LEU A 137 -0.52 -3.33 -7.93
CA LEU A 137 -0.67 -3.67 -6.52
C LEU A 137 -2.14 -3.65 -6.11
N ASP A 138 -2.62 -4.81 -5.68
CA ASP A 138 -3.85 -4.97 -4.91
C ASP A 138 -3.44 -4.98 -3.43
N GLY A 139 -3.65 -3.85 -2.76
CA GLY A 139 -3.25 -3.71 -1.37
C GLY A 139 -4.17 -4.37 -0.35
N GLY A 140 -5.34 -4.89 -0.76
CA GLY A 140 -6.21 -5.72 0.07
C GLY A 140 -5.95 -7.22 -0.11
N GLY A 141 -5.44 -7.61 -1.27
CA GLY A 141 -5.16 -8.99 -1.65
C GLY A 141 -6.43 -9.80 -1.91
N GLU A 142 -7.58 -9.15 -2.10
CA GLU A 142 -8.84 -9.81 -2.43
C GLU A 142 -8.89 -10.35 -3.85
N ARG A 143 -8.05 -9.82 -4.75
CA ARG A 143 -7.90 -10.27 -6.14
C ARG A 143 -9.23 -10.24 -6.88
N SER A 144 -9.83 -9.05 -6.87
CA SER A 144 -11.08 -8.72 -7.56
C SER A 144 -11.00 -8.99 -9.08
N GLU A 145 -12.15 -9.20 -9.74
CA GLU A 145 -12.16 -9.42 -11.19
C GLU A 145 -11.69 -8.20 -12.00
N ARG A 146 -11.71 -7.00 -11.41
CA ARG A 146 -11.34 -5.72 -12.06
C ARG A 146 -10.77 -4.77 -11.03
N MET A 147 -9.85 -3.90 -11.45
CA MET A 147 -9.28 -2.87 -10.58
C MET A 147 -10.34 -2.00 -9.92
N ASP A 148 -10.30 -1.91 -8.60
CA ASP A 148 -11.14 -1.04 -7.78
C ASP A 148 -10.30 -0.02 -6.96
N GLY A 149 -10.92 0.65 -5.99
CA GLY A 149 -10.33 1.77 -5.27
C GLY A 149 -9.12 1.44 -4.39
N ASN A 150 -8.77 0.17 -4.15
CA ASN A 150 -7.53 -0.24 -3.47
C ASN A 150 -6.50 -0.89 -4.42
N ASP A 151 -6.80 -0.92 -5.72
CA ASP A 151 -5.92 -1.42 -6.76
C ASP A 151 -5.19 -0.25 -7.43
N PHE A 152 -3.87 -0.39 -7.55
CA PHE A 152 -3.00 0.63 -8.09
C PHE A 152 -2.15 0.09 -9.24
N GLN A 153 -1.88 0.94 -10.21
CA GLN A 153 -0.90 0.73 -11.25
C GLN A 153 0.10 1.88 -11.19
N PHE A 154 1.38 1.55 -11.22
CA PHE A 154 2.48 2.48 -11.35
C PHE A 154 3.19 2.16 -12.65
N ILE A 155 3.37 3.14 -13.52
CA ILE A 155 4.07 2.98 -14.79
C ILE A 155 5.26 3.93 -14.81
N VAL A 156 6.41 3.44 -15.30
CA VAL A 156 7.64 4.23 -15.44
C VAL A 156 8.26 3.91 -16.80
N SER A 157 8.48 4.93 -17.63
CA SER A 157 9.11 4.78 -18.93
C SER A 157 10.64 4.76 -18.82
N CYS A 158 11.30 4.27 -19.86
CA CYS A 158 12.75 4.17 -19.96
C CYS A 158 13.47 5.53 -19.87
N ASP A 159 12.77 6.64 -20.12
CA ASP A 159 13.26 8.02 -20.00
C ASP A 159 12.91 8.70 -18.66
N GLY A 160 12.30 7.96 -17.73
CA GLY A 160 12.05 8.38 -16.35
C GLY A 160 10.75 9.14 -16.13
N ARG A 161 9.90 9.32 -17.16
CA ARG A 161 8.51 9.75 -16.93
C ARG A 161 7.75 8.63 -16.23
N TRP A 162 6.80 9.01 -15.39
CA TRP A 162 6.03 8.04 -14.61
C TRP A 162 4.61 8.51 -14.32
N GLY A 163 3.76 7.54 -13.97
CA GLY A 163 2.36 7.74 -13.67
C GLY A 163 1.87 6.83 -12.56
N THR A 164 0.84 7.30 -11.86
CA THR A 164 0.07 6.48 -10.94
C THR A 164 -1.39 6.47 -11.38
N LEU A 165 -1.95 5.27 -11.49
CA LEU A 165 -3.36 5.04 -11.76
C LEU A 165 -3.96 4.24 -10.62
N GLN A 166 -5.24 4.50 -10.34
CA GLN A 166 -6.03 3.79 -9.34
C GLN A 166 -7.28 3.24 -10.00
N GLY A 167 -7.71 2.04 -9.62
CA GLY A 167 -8.98 1.50 -10.09
C GLY A 167 -10.15 2.40 -9.72
N GLU A 168 -11.16 2.47 -10.60
CA GLU A 168 -12.39 3.23 -10.34
C GLU A 168 -13.48 2.30 -9.75
N PRO A 169 -13.77 2.39 -8.44
CA PRO A 169 -14.71 1.49 -7.76
C PRO A 169 -16.16 1.52 -8.28
N VAL A 170 -16.60 2.61 -8.91
CA VAL A 170 -17.93 2.73 -9.51
C VAL A 170 -17.98 2.01 -10.85
N LEU A 171 -17.01 2.27 -11.72
CA LEU A 171 -16.95 1.68 -13.05
C LEU A 171 -16.57 0.19 -13.00
N ALA A 172 -15.82 -0.25 -11.98
CA ALA A 172 -15.50 -1.66 -11.75
C ALA A 172 -16.74 -2.57 -11.64
N ARG A 173 -17.91 -2.00 -11.32
CA ARG A 173 -19.19 -2.73 -11.24
C ARG A 173 -19.82 -3.00 -12.62
N LEU A 174 -19.39 -2.28 -13.65
CA LEU A 174 -19.91 -2.42 -15.01
C LEU A 174 -19.12 -3.49 -15.75
N LYS A 175 -19.73 -4.66 -15.92
CA LYS A 175 -19.08 -5.84 -16.54
C LYS A 175 -18.59 -5.61 -17.97
N THR A 176 -19.05 -4.57 -18.65
CA THR A 176 -18.72 -4.27 -20.05
C THR A 176 -17.48 -3.40 -20.24
N LEU A 177 -16.96 -2.74 -19.20
CA LEU A 177 -15.78 -1.88 -19.31
C LEU A 177 -14.50 -2.68 -19.04
N ALA A 178 -13.51 -2.55 -19.92
CA ALA A 178 -12.17 -3.10 -19.69
C ALA A 178 -11.38 -2.17 -18.74
N VAL A 179 -10.85 -2.75 -17.66
CA VAL A 179 -9.90 -2.15 -16.70
C VAL A 179 -10.17 -0.66 -16.36
N PRO A 180 -11.24 -0.36 -15.60
CA PRO A 180 -11.54 1.02 -15.24
C PRO A 180 -10.52 1.58 -14.26
N LYS A 181 -9.76 2.58 -14.69
CA LYS A 181 -8.73 3.25 -13.89
C LYS A 181 -8.69 4.75 -14.18
N ILE A 182 -8.24 5.52 -13.20
CA ILE A 182 -8.08 6.97 -13.30
C ILE A 182 -6.68 7.38 -12.85
N GLU A 183 -6.14 8.44 -13.46
CA GLU A 183 -4.88 9.01 -13.03
C GLU A 183 -5.01 9.63 -11.63
N ARG A 184 -4.12 9.22 -10.74
CA ARG A 184 -4.09 9.61 -9.33
C ARG A 184 -2.65 9.95 -8.91
N PRO A 185 -2.11 11.09 -9.37
CA PRO A 185 -0.75 11.46 -9.05
C PRO A 185 -0.55 11.57 -7.54
N SER A 186 0.54 10.99 -7.04
CA SER A 186 1.01 11.19 -5.67
C SER A 186 2.44 11.68 -5.69
N PRO A 187 2.73 12.83 -5.05
CA PRO A 187 4.08 13.39 -5.07
C PRO A 187 5.08 12.55 -4.26
N LEU A 188 4.60 11.52 -3.57
CA LEU A 188 5.45 10.63 -2.77
C LEU A 188 6.01 9.45 -3.56
N VAL A 189 5.42 9.10 -4.71
CA VAL A 189 6.00 8.07 -5.59
C VAL A 189 7.33 8.60 -6.10
N ARG A 190 8.35 7.75 -6.01
CA ARG A 190 9.69 8.05 -6.52
C ARG A 190 10.00 7.09 -7.62
N ALA A 191 10.42 7.59 -8.76
CA ALA A 191 10.88 6.79 -9.87
C ALA A 191 12.14 7.42 -10.46
N ALA A 192 13.05 6.56 -10.89
CA ALA A 192 14.23 6.94 -11.64
C ALA A 192 14.45 5.92 -12.76
N ALA A 193 14.89 6.39 -13.92
CA ALA A 193 15.24 5.52 -15.03
C ALA A 193 16.58 5.94 -15.63
N ARG A 194 17.33 4.97 -16.14
CA ARG A 194 18.61 5.19 -16.80
C ARG A 194 18.75 4.21 -17.95
N THR A 195 19.00 4.73 -19.15
CA THR A 195 19.33 3.88 -20.30
C THR A 195 20.74 3.32 -20.16
N THR A 196 20.95 2.13 -20.70
CA THR A 196 22.21 1.40 -20.68
C THR A 196 22.55 0.93 -22.09
N PRO A 197 23.80 0.52 -22.38
CA PRO A 197 24.15 0.00 -23.70
C PRO A 197 23.38 -1.24 -24.14
N SER A 198 22.74 -1.96 -23.21
CA SER A 198 22.04 -3.22 -23.45
C SER A 198 20.56 -3.19 -23.06
N GLY A 199 19.97 -2.00 -22.92
CA GLY A 199 18.58 -1.81 -22.51
C GLY A 199 18.44 -0.67 -21.51
N TYR A 200 17.70 -0.84 -20.43
CA TYR A 200 17.48 0.22 -19.45
C TYR A 200 17.24 -0.31 -18.04
N VAL A 201 17.42 0.56 -17.04
CA VAL A 201 17.10 0.28 -15.64
C VAL A 201 16.06 1.26 -15.13
N VAL A 202 15.17 0.77 -14.27
CA VAL A 202 14.18 1.57 -13.56
C VAL A 202 14.22 1.21 -12.08
N GLU A 203 14.18 2.22 -11.23
CA GLU A 203 13.91 2.09 -9.80
C GLU A 203 12.60 2.80 -9.45
N LEU A 204 11.83 2.19 -8.55
CA LEU A 204 10.54 2.67 -8.12
C LEU A 204 10.39 2.45 -6.61
N ALA A 205 9.97 3.48 -5.88
CA ALA A 205 9.51 3.37 -4.50
C ALA A 205 8.08 3.90 -4.38
N VAL A 206 7.16 3.02 -3.97
CA VAL A 206 5.74 3.36 -3.77
C VAL A 206 5.38 3.35 -2.28
N PRO A 207 4.60 4.32 -1.80
CA PRO A 207 4.33 4.49 -0.37
C PRO A 207 3.35 3.45 0.14
N LEU A 208 3.82 2.38 0.79
CA LEU A 208 2.96 1.27 1.24
C LEU A 208 1.76 1.69 2.09
N PRO A 209 1.88 2.61 3.09
CA PRO A 209 0.73 2.95 3.89
C PRO A 209 -0.19 3.88 3.07
N GLY A 210 -1.45 3.48 2.95
CA GLY A 210 -2.41 4.06 2.00
C GLY A 210 -2.63 3.16 0.78
N LEU A 211 -1.60 2.44 0.33
CA LEU A 211 -1.78 1.38 -0.67
C LEU A 211 -2.34 0.11 -0.01
N LEU A 212 -1.81 -0.28 1.16
CA LEU A 212 -2.30 -1.45 1.90
C LEU A 212 -3.54 -1.16 2.74
N THR A 213 -4.43 -2.14 2.83
CA THR A 213 -5.61 -2.10 3.73
C THR A 213 -5.24 -2.19 5.22
N ARG A 214 -4.03 -2.67 5.53
CA ARG A 214 -3.47 -2.78 6.89
C ARG A 214 -2.10 -2.09 6.97
N PRO A 215 -1.67 -1.61 8.15
CA PRO A 215 -0.33 -1.04 8.32
C PRO A 215 0.74 -2.06 7.90
N PRO A 216 1.82 -1.64 7.21
CA PRO A 216 2.88 -2.55 6.79
C PRO A 216 3.53 -3.26 7.98
N ALA A 217 3.54 -4.59 7.95
CA ALA A 217 4.08 -5.44 8.99
C ALA A 217 4.43 -6.83 8.42
N ASP A 218 5.25 -7.59 9.14
CA ASP A 218 5.53 -8.99 8.78
C ASP A 218 4.23 -9.79 8.71
N GLY A 219 4.07 -10.57 7.65
CA GLY A 219 2.90 -11.41 7.40
C GLY A 219 1.70 -10.68 6.79
N VAL A 220 1.78 -9.35 6.57
CA VAL A 220 0.76 -8.65 5.76
C VAL A 220 0.79 -9.19 4.34
N ARG A 221 -0.39 -9.37 3.75
CA ARG A 221 -0.58 -9.93 2.41
C ARG A 221 -1.17 -8.89 1.47
N ALA A 222 -0.84 -9.05 0.19
CA ALA A 222 -1.33 -8.27 -0.94
C ALA A 222 -1.31 -9.17 -2.19
N ALA A 223 -1.64 -8.63 -3.35
CA ALA A 223 -1.30 -9.25 -4.62
C ALA A 223 -0.63 -8.23 -5.55
N LEU A 224 0.27 -8.68 -6.43
CA LEU A 224 0.95 -7.81 -7.39
C LEU A 224 1.13 -8.47 -8.74
N ASP A 225 1.35 -7.65 -9.75
CA ASP A 225 1.87 -8.05 -11.05
C ASP A 225 2.96 -7.07 -11.49
N LEU A 226 3.89 -7.55 -12.32
CA LEU A 226 5.03 -6.77 -12.81
C LEU A 226 5.06 -6.94 -14.31
N ALA A 227 5.00 -5.85 -15.05
CA ALA A 227 4.98 -5.88 -16.50
C ALA A 227 6.13 -5.09 -17.11
N VAL A 228 6.51 -5.48 -18.32
CA VAL A 228 7.40 -4.74 -19.20
C VAL A 228 6.66 -4.55 -20.52
N ASN A 229 6.62 -3.32 -20.97
CA ASN A 229 6.14 -2.94 -22.29
C ASN A 229 7.38 -2.77 -23.17
N ASP A 230 7.38 -3.48 -24.29
CA ASP A 230 8.40 -3.42 -25.33
C ASP A 230 7.75 -2.86 -26.61
N TRP A 231 8.24 -1.70 -27.03
CA TRP A 231 7.74 -0.91 -28.15
C TRP A 231 8.80 -0.81 -29.25
N ASP A 232 8.97 -1.89 -29.99
CA ASP A 232 9.80 -1.91 -31.19
C ASP A 232 9.08 -1.21 -32.38
N ALA A 233 9.25 0.11 -32.50
CA ALA A 233 8.45 0.96 -33.39
C ALA A 233 8.38 0.54 -34.87
N GLY A 234 7.14 0.60 -35.39
CA GLY A 234 6.78 0.68 -36.82
C GLY A 234 5.38 1.24 -37.13
N HIS A 235 4.58 1.66 -36.13
CA HIS A 235 3.15 1.94 -36.33
C HIS A 235 2.62 3.19 -35.59
N PRO A 236 1.51 3.80 -36.06
CA PRO A 236 0.93 5.00 -35.46
C PRO A 236 0.43 4.76 -34.03
N ALA A 237 0.41 5.82 -33.21
CA ALA A 237 -0.11 5.82 -31.84
C ALA A 237 -1.50 5.17 -31.76
N LEU A 238 -1.76 4.45 -30.66
CA LEU A 238 -3.08 3.88 -30.39
C LEU A 238 -3.99 5.00 -29.87
N ASP A 239 -5.10 5.24 -30.55
CA ASP A 239 -6.15 6.12 -30.04
C ASP A 239 -6.84 5.43 -28.84
N ASP A 240 -6.54 5.88 -27.62
CA ASP A 240 -7.20 5.40 -26.40
C ASP A 240 -8.60 6.06 -26.29
N PRO A 241 -9.65 5.33 -25.86
CA PRO A 241 -10.97 5.91 -25.69
C PRO A 241 -10.95 7.01 -24.62
N THR A 242 -11.56 8.15 -24.92
CA THR A 242 -11.72 9.25 -23.98
C THR A 242 -12.67 8.87 -22.85
N MET A 243 -12.70 9.68 -21.78
CA MET A 243 -13.69 9.50 -20.71
C MET A 243 -15.12 9.58 -21.25
N ASP A 244 -15.36 10.42 -22.26
CA ASP A 244 -16.66 10.52 -22.93
C ASP A 244 -16.98 9.23 -23.72
N ASP A 245 -15.99 8.62 -24.38
CA ASP A 245 -16.15 7.31 -25.04
C ASP A 245 -16.45 6.18 -24.05
N LEU A 246 -15.82 6.20 -22.86
CA LEU A 246 -16.10 5.26 -21.77
C LEU A 246 -17.50 5.46 -21.19
N ILE A 247 -17.93 6.72 -21.02
CA ILE A 247 -19.29 7.08 -20.55
C ILE A 247 -20.34 6.64 -21.58
N ASP A 248 -20.10 6.90 -22.87
CA ASP A 248 -21.00 6.49 -23.94
C ASP A 248 -21.04 4.98 -24.11
N GLY A 249 -19.90 4.29 -23.97
CA GLY A 249 -19.82 2.83 -23.90
C GLY A 249 -20.61 2.27 -22.71
N ALA A 250 -20.46 2.87 -21.52
CA ALA A 250 -21.23 2.51 -20.33
C ALA A 250 -22.74 2.76 -20.52
N ALA A 251 -23.12 3.87 -21.15
CA ALA A 251 -24.50 4.23 -21.43
C ALA A 251 -25.14 3.25 -22.44
N ARG A 252 -24.42 2.86 -23.50
CA ARG A 252 -24.83 1.81 -24.45
C ARG A 252 -25.01 0.46 -23.76
N ALA A 253 -24.06 0.07 -22.92
CA ALA A 253 -24.11 -1.17 -22.14
C ALA A 253 -25.31 -1.20 -21.19
N LEU A 254 -25.61 -0.10 -20.50
CA LEU A 254 -26.78 0.03 -19.62
C LEU A 254 -28.10 -0.02 -20.39
N ARG A 255 -28.12 0.42 -21.66
CA ARG A 255 -29.28 0.30 -22.57
C ARG A 255 -29.44 -1.11 -23.16
N GLY A 256 -28.54 -2.04 -22.87
CA GLY A 256 -28.58 -3.40 -23.41
C GLY A 256 -28.29 -3.47 -24.92
N GLU A 257 -27.75 -2.41 -25.49
CA GLU A 257 -27.30 -2.36 -26.88
C GLU A 257 -26.03 -3.23 -26.99
N ARG A 258 -26.13 -4.38 -27.66
CA ARG A 258 -24.95 -5.19 -27.99
C ARG A 258 -24.15 -4.42 -29.03
N GLY A 259 -23.01 -3.86 -28.62
CA GLY A 259 -21.90 -3.63 -29.54
C GLY A 259 -21.58 -4.94 -30.26
N GLY A 260 -21.29 -4.86 -31.56
CA GLY A 260 -20.94 -6.03 -32.36
C GLY A 260 -19.85 -6.86 -31.67
N ARG A 261 -19.85 -8.18 -31.93
CA ARG A 261 -18.94 -9.16 -31.32
C ARG A 261 -17.42 -8.90 -31.50
N ASP A 262 -17.03 -7.78 -32.09
CA ASP A 262 -15.64 -7.41 -32.37
C ASP A 262 -15.05 -6.37 -31.40
N GLU A 263 -15.83 -5.80 -30.47
CA GLU A 263 -15.32 -4.74 -29.56
C GLU A 263 -14.49 -5.26 -28.37
N GLY A 264 -14.32 -6.59 -28.24
CA GLY A 264 -13.35 -7.20 -27.31
C GLY A 264 -11.93 -7.34 -27.89
N ASP A 265 -11.76 -7.07 -29.18
CA ASP A 265 -10.51 -7.22 -29.95
C ASP A 265 -9.89 -5.86 -30.36
N GLY A 266 -10.55 -4.74 -30.03
CA GLY A 266 -10.33 -3.46 -30.74
C GLY A 266 -9.02 -2.70 -30.47
N SER A 267 -8.47 -2.73 -29.26
CA SER A 267 -7.24 -1.99 -28.91
C SER A 267 -6.04 -2.90 -28.72
N LEU A 268 -6.16 -3.96 -27.91
CA LEU A 268 -5.06 -4.89 -27.65
C LEU A 268 -4.74 -5.80 -28.84
N ALA A 269 -5.73 -6.36 -29.55
CA ALA A 269 -5.44 -7.20 -30.72
C ALA A 269 -4.90 -6.36 -31.90
N ARG A 270 -5.33 -5.10 -31.99
CA ARG A 270 -4.76 -4.12 -32.90
C ARG A 270 -3.34 -3.72 -32.47
N ALA A 271 -3.09 -3.46 -31.19
CA ALA A 271 -1.74 -3.17 -30.66
C ALA A 271 -0.77 -4.34 -30.89
N LEU A 272 -1.19 -5.58 -30.63
CA LEU A 272 -0.43 -6.81 -30.88
C LEU A 272 -0.14 -7.02 -32.37
N GLN A 273 -1.07 -6.65 -33.26
CA GLN A 273 -0.84 -6.63 -34.72
C GLN A 273 0.13 -5.53 -35.17
N LEU A 274 0.35 -4.50 -34.34
CA LEU A 274 1.18 -3.32 -34.60
C LEU A 274 2.55 -3.38 -33.89
N GLY A 275 2.93 -4.54 -33.33
CA GLY A 275 4.27 -4.75 -32.73
C GLY A 275 4.41 -4.38 -31.26
N TYR A 276 3.32 -4.03 -30.58
CA TYR A 276 3.32 -3.89 -29.11
C TYR A 276 3.35 -5.29 -28.48
N SER A 277 4.39 -5.60 -27.70
CA SER A 277 4.53 -6.89 -27.01
C SER A 277 4.68 -6.68 -25.51
N PRO A 278 3.58 -6.45 -24.78
CA PRO A 278 3.67 -6.36 -23.33
C PRO A 278 3.73 -7.77 -22.73
N TRP A 279 4.53 -7.97 -21.70
CA TRP A 279 4.52 -9.22 -20.91
C TRP A 279 4.56 -8.93 -19.42
N SER A 280 3.86 -9.75 -18.63
CA SER A 280 3.88 -9.66 -17.17
C SER A 280 4.31 -10.95 -16.48
N LEU A 281 4.56 -10.83 -15.17
CA LEU A 281 4.81 -11.95 -14.28
C LEU A 281 3.63 -12.94 -14.24
N CYS A 282 2.40 -12.45 -14.43
CA CYS A 282 1.19 -13.24 -14.28
C CYS A 282 0.48 -13.59 -15.59
N SER A 283 0.68 -12.85 -16.69
CA SER A 283 0.09 -13.19 -17.99
C SER A 283 0.77 -12.49 -19.18
N GLU A 284 0.54 -13.01 -20.37
CA GLU A 284 1.04 -12.43 -21.62
C GLU A 284 0.14 -11.34 -22.21
N ARG A 285 -1.15 -11.27 -21.83
CA ARG A 285 -2.16 -10.51 -22.59
C ARG A 285 -3.29 -9.88 -21.76
N ASP A 286 -3.27 -9.95 -20.44
CA ASP A 286 -4.41 -9.54 -19.62
C ASP A 286 -3.98 -8.72 -18.39
N PHE A 287 -3.59 -7.48 -18.65
CA PHE A 287 -3.14 -6.50 -17.65
C PHE A 287 -4.34 -5.85 -16.95
N GLY A 288 -4.20 -5.50 -15.68
CA GLY A 288 -5.27 -4.81 -14.95
C GLY A 288 -6.41 -5.70 -14.41
N TYR A 289 -6.15 -7.00 -14.23
CA TYR A 289 -7.11 -7.96 -13.65
C TYR A 289 -6.57 -8.56 -12.34
N PRO A 290 -6.89 -7.97 -11.17
CA PRO A 290 -6.35 -8.37 -9.86
C PRO A 290 -6.52 -9.85 -9.52
N ALA A 291 -7.59 -10.48 -10.00
CA ALA A 291 -7.84 -11.92 -9.92
C ALA A 291 -6.66 -12.79 -10.37
N ARG A 292 -5.81 -12.28 -11.28
CA ARG A 292 -4.65 -12.99 -11.82
C ARG A 292 -3.34 -12.61 -11.17
N TRP A 293 -3.30 -11.51 -10.44
CA TRP A 293 -2.10 -11.03 -9.78
C TRP A 293 -1.59 -12.03 -8.73
N ARG A 294 -0.27 -12.10 -8.62
CA ARG A 294 0.42 -13.07 -7.77
C ARG A 294 0.23 -12.69 -6.31
N PRO A 295 -0.24 -13.61 -5.45
CA PRO A 295 -0.29 -13.37 -4.02
C PRO A 295 1.11 -13.10 -3.47
N VAL A 296 1.26 -12.10 -2.61
CA VAL A 296 2.51 -11.76 -1.95
C VAL A 296 2.35 -11.60 -0.45
N VAL A 297 3.43 -11.88 0.26
CA VAL A 297 3.53 -11.68 1.71
C VAL A 297 4.79 -10.89 2.03
N PHE A 298 4.62 -9.82 2.80
CA PHE A 298 5.71 -9.01 3.33
C PHE A 298 6.41 -9.78 4.45
N ARG A 299 7.69 -10.11 4.27
CA ARG A 299 8.47 -10.97 5.18
C ARG A 299 9.71 -10.29 5.72
N GLY A 300 10.04 -10.65 6.96
CA GLY A 300 11.12 -10.05 7.72
C GLY A 300 10.62 -8.79 8.38
N ASN A 301 10.59 -8.77 9.71
CA ASN A 301 10.46 -7.62 10.62
C ASN A 301 10.13 -8.25 11.98
N PRO A 302 11.11 -8.43 12.88
CA PRO A 302 10.84 -9.13 14.13
C PRO A 302 9.76 -8.39 14.93
N PRO A 303 8.84 -9.09 15.61
CA PRO A 303 7.96 -8.46 16.56
C PRO A 303 8.76 -7.65 17.60
N TRP A 304 8.10 -6.69 18.25
CA TRP A 304 8.76 -5.74 19.16
C TRP A 304 9.74 -6.36 20.21
N PRO A 305 9.53 -7.58 20.76
CA PRO A 305 10.43 -8.11 21.80
C PRO A 305 11.82 -8.47 21.25
N GLU A 306 11.87 -9.07 20.06
CA GLU A 306 13.13 -9.54 19.45
C GLU A 306 14.00 -8.36 19.01
N ARG A 307 13.38 -7.27 18.54
CA ARG A 307 14.09 -6.02 18.19
C ARG A 307 14.73 -5.33 19.40
N VAL A 308 14.19 -5.52 20.61
CA VAL A 308 14.77 -4.98 21.85
C VAL A 308 15.97 -5.82 22.28
N ALA A 309 15.87 -7.15 22.15
CA ALA A 309 16.95 -8.08 22.45
C ALA A 309 18.18 -7.87 21.56
N ASP A 310 17.97 -7.72 20.25
CA ASP A 310 19.07 -7.53 19.30
C ASP A 310 19.70 -6.13 19.39
N ARG A 311 18.93 -5.08 19.71
CA ARG A 311 19.46 -3.71 19.83
C ARG A 311 20.23 -3.44 21.11
N LEU A 312 19.85 -4.08 22.22
CA LEU A 312 20.48 -3.84 23.52
C LEU A 312 21.61 -4.84 23.80
N GLY A 313 21.53 -6.07 23.26
CA GLY A 313 22.42 -7.16 23.60
C GLY A 313 22.13 -7.71 25.00
N VAL A 314 22.29 -9.04 25.18
CA VAL A 314 21.93 -9.76 26.41
C VAL A 314 22.54 -9.12 27.67
N GLY A 315 23.77 -8.58 27.57
CA GLY A 315 24.44 -7.89 28.67
C GLY A 315 23.74 -6.59 29.12
N ARG A 316 23.19 -5.77 28.22
CA ARG A 316 22.48 -4.53 28.61
C ARG A 316 21.08 -4.81 29.15
N LEU A 317 20.43 -5.88 28.68
CA LEU A 317 19.18 -6.36 29.28
C LEU A 317 19.37 -6.81 30.73
N LEU A 318 20.49 -7.49 31.03
CA LEU A 318 20.84 -7.84 32.41
C LEU A 318 21.12 -6.59 33.27
N VAL A 319 21.77 -5.57 32.71
CA VAL A 319 21.99 -4.30 33.42
C VAL A 319 20.67 -3.55 33.67
N ILE A 320 19.77 -3.49 32.68
CA ILE A 320 18.44 -2.87 32.86
C ILE A 320 17.61 -3.64 33.90
N ALA A 321 17.66 -4.98 33.89
CA ALA A 321 17.01 -5.80 34.90
C ALA A 321 17.62 -5.59 36.30
N MET A 322 18.94 -5.43 36.39
CA MET A 322 19.65 -5.16 37.65
C MET A 322 19.39 -3.74 38.19
N VAL A 323 19.30 -2.73 37.31
CA VAL A 323 18.92 -1.37 37.69
C VAL A 323 17.44 -1.30 38.07
N GLY A 324 16.57 -2.01 37.33
CA GLY A 324 15.15 -2.13 37.63
C GLY A 324 14.90 -2.83 38.97
N SER A 325 15.64 -3.89 39.29
CA SER A 325 15.56 -4.57 40.59
C SER A 325 16.09 -3.69 41.72
N THR A 326 17.16 -2.93 41.49
CA THR A 326 17.69 -1.96 42.46
C THR A 326 16.67 -0.82 42.72
N GLY A 327 16.01 -0.31 41.68
CA GLY A 327 14.94 0.68 41.80
C GLY A 327 13.71 0.14 42.54
N LEU A 328 13.34 -1.12 42.31
CA LEU A 328 12.26 -1.80 43.04
C LEU A 328 12.61 -1.97 44.53
N TRP A 329 13.87 -2.31 44.85
CA TRP A 329 14.38 -2.36 46.23
C TRP A 329 14.38 -0.98 46.91
N LEU A 330 14.79 0.07 46.21
CA LEU A 330 14.72 1.45 46.72
C LEU A 330 13.28 1.90 46.93
N ALA A 331 12.34 1.53 46.06
CA ALA A 331 10.92 1.80 46.25
C ALA A 331 10.32 1.02 47.43
N LEU A 332 10.80 -0.20 47.70
CA LEU A 332 10.43 -1.00 48.87
C LEU A 332 10.95 -0.36 50.17
N LEU A 333 12.22 0.08 50.19
CA LEU A 333 12.82 0.80 51.31
C LEU A 333 12.16 2.16 51.53
N ALA A 334 11.89 2.90 50.45
CA ALA A 334 11.10 4.13 50.50
C ALA A 334 9.67 3.86 50.97
N GLY A 335 9.07 2.72 50.60
CA GLY A 335 7.76 2.30 51.11
C GLY A 335 7.76 2.00 52.60
N ILE A 336 8.84 1.39 53.12
CA ILE A 336 9.07 1.18 54.56
C ILE A 336 9.25 2.53 55.27
N GLU A 337 10.07 3.43 54.71
CA GLU A 337 10.31 4.78 55.23
C GLU A 337 9.04 5.64 55.18
N ILE A 338 8.23 5.55 54.11
CA ILE A 338 6.94 6.21 53.99
C ILE A 338 5.95 5.64 55.02
N ARG A 339 5.96 4.33 55.26
CA ARG A 339 5.11 3.69 56.27
C ARG A 339 5.55 4.09 57.69
N HIS A 340 6.84 4.24 57.93
CA HIS A 340 7.41 4.77 59.17
C HIS A 340 7.04 6.25 59.35
N ARG A 341 7.24 7.07 58.32
CA ARG A 341 6.83 8.48 58.28
C ARG A 341 5.32 8.65 58.44
N ARG A 342 4.49 7.76 57.91
CA ARG A 342 3.02 7.75 58.12
C ARG A 342 2.66 7.43 59.56
N ARG A 343 3.36 6.50 60.23
CA ARG A 343 3.20 6.25 61.68
C ARG A 343 3.61 7.47 62.52
N VAL A 344 4.72 8.11 62.17
CA VAL A 344 5.18 9.35 62.80
C VAL A 344 4.21 10.50 62.50
N ARG A 345 3.69 10.61 61.28
CA ARG A 345 2.66 11.59 60.91
C ARG A 345 1.34 11.35 61.64
N ALA A 346 0.89 10.11 61.84
CA ALA A 346 -0.28 9.83 62.67
C ALA A 346 -0.07 10.21 64.15
N LEU A 347 1.17 10.17 64.64
CA LEU A 347 1.59 10.67 65.95
C LEU A 347 1.61 12.21 65.99
N LEU A 348 2.03 12.86 64.91
CA LEU A 348 2.06 14.32 64.74
C LEU A 348 0.68 14.92 64.42
N GLU A 349 -0.22 14.21 63.73
CA GLU A 349 -1.61 14.62 63.46
C GLU A 349 -2.45 14.57 64.73
N ARG A 350 -2.15 13.67 65.68
CA ARG A 350 -2.68 13.73 67.05
C ARG A 350 -2.21 14.97 67.83
N LEU A 351 -1.06 15.54 67.46
CA LEU A 351 -0.52 16.77 68.05
C LEU A 351 -0.93 18.03 67.25
N GLY A 352 -1.23 17.87 65.97
CA GLY A 352 -1.56 18.94 65.01
C GLY A 352 -3.05 19.25 64.88
N GLN A 353 -3.93 18.57 65.63
CA GLN A 353 -5.33 19.00 65.80
C GLN A 353 -5.49 20.35 66.52
N LEU A 354 -4.39 21.04 66.85
CA LEU A 354 -4.39 22.36 67.48
C LEU A 354 -4.16 23.54 66.52
N GLU A 355 -3.68 23.36 65.30
CA GLU A 355 -3.32 24.52 64.46
C GLU A 355 -3.75 24.28 63.01
N GLY A 356 -4.80 25.00 62.61
CA GLY A 356 -5.53 24.76 61.38
C GLY A 356 -5.15 25.62 60.19
N SER A 357 -5.92 25.36 59.12
CA SER A 357 -6.31 26.22 57.97
C SER A 357 -5.17 26.70 57.06
N GLU A 358 -4.98 26.07 55.90
CA GLU A 358 -5.65 26.27 54.59
C GLU A 358 -5.18 27.50 53.78
N GLY A 359 -4.91 27.26 52.49
CA GLY A 359 -4.87 28.28 51.44
C GLY A 359 -4.04 27.88 50.22
N ASP A 360 -4.69 27.38 49.16
CA ASP A 360 -4.11 27.22 47.81
C ASP A 360 -4.90 28.06 46.79
N THR A 361 -4.22 28.65 45.80
CA THR A 361 -4.77 29.41 44.66
C THR A 361 -4.00 29.07 43.39
N VAL A 362 -4.67 28.81 42.23
CA VAL A 362 -4.15 28.88 40.83
C VAL A 362 -5.37 28.90 39.87
N ALA A 363 -5.63 29.88 38.97
CA ALA A 363 -5.05 30.37 37.69
C ALA A 363 -5.53 29.68 36.38
N ALA A 364 -5.67 30.47 35.30
CA ALA A 364 -6.39 30.24 34.02
C ALA A 364 -5.47 29.90 32.79
N PRO A 365 -6.00 29.50 31.60
CA PRO A 365 -5.39 28.47 30.73
C PRO A 365 -4.61 28.94 29.46
N GLU A 366 -3.66 28.11 29.00
CA GLU A 366 -2.90 28.18 27.73
C GLU A 366 -3.61 27.38 26.59
N HIS A 367 -3.71 27.92 25.37
CA HIS A 367 -4.14 27.18 24.16
C HIS A 367 -3.18 27.44 22.97
N THR A 368 -1.99 26.84 22.99
CA THR A 368 -1.20 26.65 21.77
C THR A 368 -0.52 25.30 21.82
N PRO A 369 -0.73 24.40 20.83
CA PRO A 369 -0.22 23.07 20.97
C PRO A 369 1.29 22.99 20.63
N ARG A 370 2.09 22.72 21.66
CA ARG A 370 3.55 22.55 21.63
C ARG A 370 4.06 21.45 20.66
N HIS A 371 3.16 20.58 20.16
CA HIS A 371 3.47 19.35 19.44
C HIS A 371 3.81 19.54 17.94
N ILE A 372 3.22 20.50 17.22
CA ILE A 372 3.48 20.69 15.78
C ILE A 372 4.93 21.15 15.53
N ARG A 373 5.45 21.98 16.43
CA ARG A 373 6.82 22.51 16.37
C ARG A 373 7.87 21.40 16.47
N VAL A 374 7.61 20.36 17.27
CA VAL A 374 8.53 19.22 17.47
C VAL A 374 8.56 18.33 16.22
N ALA A 375 7.39 18.06 15.63
CA ALA A 375 7.27 17.30 14.37
C ALA A 375 7.95 17.98 13.17
N LEU A 376 8.03 19.32 13.18
CA LEU A 376 8.67 20.12 12.15
C LEU A 376 10.17 20.31 12.33
N ALA A 377 10.67 20.27 13.57
CA ALA A 377 12.07 20.53 13.90
C ALA A 377 12.98 19.30 13.78
N ASP A 378 12.42 18.08 13.83
CA ASP A 378 13.25 16.89 13.94
C ASP A 378 12.56 15.66 13.31
N THR A 379 12.75 15.47 11.99
CA THR A 379 12.26 14.28 11.27
C THR A 379 13.03 13.01 11.66
N GLY A 380 14.07 13.10 12.50
CA GLY A 380 14.88 11.98 12.97
C GLY A 380 14.54 11.48 14.38
N ALA A 381 14.15 12.36 15.32
CA ALA A 381 14.02 12.00 16.73
C ALA A 381 12.59 11.63 17.20
N THR A 382 11.53 12.10 16.53
CA THR A 382 10.14 11.78 16.91
C THR A 382 9.60 10.67 16.00
N ARG A 383 9.35 9.47 16.55
CA ARG A 383 8.79 8.33 15.80
C ARG A 383 7.29 8.53 15.53
N LEU A 384 6.98 9.41 14.59
CA LEU A 384 5.64 9.54 14.04
C LEU A 384 5.30 8.30 13.21
N ASP A 385 4.00 7.97 13.14
CA ASP A 385 3.54 6.94 12.21
C ASP A 385 3.78 7.35 10.75
N ALA A 386 3.76 6.36 9.86
CA ALA A 386 4.07 6.60 8.46
C ALA A 386 3.05 7.53 7.77
N VAL A 387 1.77 7.49 8.18
CA VAL A 387 0.71 8.36 7.60
C VAL A 387 0.99 9.82 7.92
N THR A 388 1.34 10.14 9.17
CA THR A 388 1.71 11.48 9.61
C THR A 388 2.99 11.95 8.93
N VAL A 389 4.01 11.08 8.83
CA VAL A 389 5.25 11.40 8.11
C VAL A 389 4.96 11.75 6.65
N ARG A 390 4.13 10.97 5.96
CA ARG A 390 3.76 11.24 4.55
C ARG A 390 2.93 12.50 4.40
N ALA A 391 1.96 12.75 5.28
CA ALA A 391 1.19 13.98 5.28
C ALA A 391 2.09 15.22 5.42
N LEU A 392 3.08 15.14 6.32
CA LEU A 392 4.09 16.19 6.47
C LEU A 392 4.95 16.36 5.21
N SER A 393 5.35 15.27 4.55
CA SER A 393 6.11 15.32 3.29
C SER A 393 5.32 16.01 2.18
N VAL A 394 4.07 15.60 1.93
CA VAL A 394 3.20 16.25 0.92
C VAL A 394 3.01 17.74 1.23
N LEU A 395 2.80 18.10 2.49
CA LEU A 395 2.65 19.51 2.86
C LEU A 395 3.91 20.33 2.65
N ARG A 396 5.10 19.72 2.78
CA ARG A 396 6.38 20.39 2.50
C ARG A 396 6.58 20.59 1.00
N GLU A 397 6.26 19.59 0.19
CA GLU A 397 6.39 19.62 -1.28
C GLU A 397 5.40 20.61 -1.93
N ARG A 398 4.16 20.66 -1.41
CA ARG A 398 3.05 21.46 -1.98
C ARG A 398 2.67 22.65 -1.11
N ILE A 399 3.63 23.23 -0.39
CA ILE A 399 3.35 24.28 0.62
C ILE A 399 2.69 25.53 0.04
N GLY A 400 3.00 25.86 -1.22
CA GLY A 400 2.49 27.02 -1.95
C GLY A 400 1.06 26.85 -2.48
N GLU A 401 0.48 25.65 -2.38
CA GLU A 401 -0.84 25.37 -2.95
C GLU A 401 -1.96 25.48 -1.88
N PRO A 402 -3.19 25.82 -2.29
CA PRO A 402 -4.35 25.74 -1.41
C PRO A 402 -4.77 24.28 -1.23
N LEU A 403 -4.13 23.58 -0.28
CA LEU A 403 -4.47 22.19 0.06
C LEU A 403 -5.59 22.09 1.10
N SER A 404 -6.66 21.40 0.76
CA SER A 404 -7.70 20.96 1.70
C SER A 404 -7.30 19.66 2.43
N PRO A 405 -7.88 19.36 3.60
CA PRO A 405 -7.71 18.07 4.27
C PRO A 405 -8.00 16.84 3.40
N ALA A 406 -9.00 16.94 2.52
CA ALA A 406 -9.39 15.86 1.63
C ALA A 406 -8.34 15.62 0.54
N GLU A 407 -7.81 16.68 -0.05
CA GLU A 407 -6.72 16.60 -1.04
C GLU A 407 -5.44 16.07 -0.42
N LEU A 408 -5.11 16.48 0.81
CA LEU A 408 -3.96 15.95 1.53
C LEU A 408 -4.09 14.44 1.79
N ALA A 409 -5.27 13.98 2.20
CA ALA A 409 -5.52 12.55 2.41
C ALA A 409 -5.45 11.77 1.09
N ALA A 410 -6.04 12.31 0.02
CA ALA A 410 -5.99 11.71 -1.31
C ALA A 410 -4.55 11.60 -1.85
N ALA A 411 -3.72 12.63 -1.65
CA ALA A 411 -2.33 12.67 -2.11
C ALA A 411 -1.43 11.59 -1.46
N ILE A 412 -1.84 11.05 -0.31
CA ILE A 412 -1.13 9.96 0.39
C ILE A 412 -1.92 8.64 0.38
N PHE A 413 -2.94 8.54 -0.49
CA PHE A 413 -3.80 7.37 -0.68
C PHE A 413 -4.51 6.89 0.60
N VAL A 414 -4.95 7.80 1.47
CA VAL A 414 -5.73 7.42 2.66
C VAL A 414 -7.08 8.12 2.71
N SER A 415 -8.03 7.52 3.41
CA SER A 415 -9.28 8.23 3.74
C SER A 415 -8.99 9.43 4.67
N LEU A 416 -9.79 10.49 4.56
CA LEU A 416 -9.71 11.63 5.48
C LEU A 416 -9.82 11.19 6.95
N ARG A 417 -10.65 10.18 7.24
CA ARG A 417 -10.79 9.61 8.58
C ARG A 417 -9.50 8.94 9.07
N THR A 418 -8.78 8.25 8.20
CA THR A 418 -7.48 7.63 8.53
C THR A 418 -6.45 8.71 8.85
N LEU A 419 -6.38 9.77 8.04
CA LEU A 419 -5.52 10.91 8.30
C LEU A 419 -5.87 11.58 9.64
N GLN A 420 -7.14 11.90 9.88
CA GLN A 420 -7.60 12.49 11.15
C GLN A 420 -7.20 11.64 12.36
N ARG A 421 -7.43 10.33 12.32
CA ARG A 421 -7.07 9.42 13.43
C ARG A 421 -5.57 9.36 13.67
N SER A 422 -4.78 9.34 12.61
CA SER A 422 -3.32 9.33 12.68
C SER A 422 -2.81 10.63 13.33
N LEU A 423 -3.27 11.78 12.84
CA LEU A 423 -2.87 13.08 13.40
C LEU A 423 -3.35 13.32 14.83
N GLU A 424 -4.56 12.87 15.17
CA GLU A 424 -5.06 12.95 16.55
C GLU A 424 -4.21 12.11 17.51
N ARG A 425 -3.78 10.92 17.06
CA ARG A 425 -2.96 10.02 17.87
C ARG A 425 -1.52 10.51 18.02
N GLU A 426 -0.90 10.91 16.93
CA GLU A 426 0.54 11.22 16.89
C GLU A 426 0.82 12.68 17.29
N LEU A 427 -0.09 13.58 16.92
CA LEU A 427 0.09 15.01 17.05
C LEU A 427 -1.05 15.68 17.81
N HIS A 428 -2.14 15.03 18.23
CA HIS A 428 -3.27 15.71 18.89
C HIS A 428 -3.78 16.95 18.13
N CYS A 429 -3.88 16.86 16.81
CA CYS A 429 -4.37 17.93 15.97
C CYS A 429 -5.23 17.43 14.82
N THR A 430 -6.09 18.31 14.31
CA THR A 430 -6.85 18.09 13.09
C THR A 430 -5.97 18.30 11.83
N PRO A 431 -6.31 17.69 10.68
CA PRO A 431 -5.60 17.95 9.42
C PRO A 431 -5.52 19.42 9.04
N ARG A 432 -6.57 20.20 9.34
CA ARG A 432 -6.60 21.64 9.06
C ARG A 432 -5.59 22.39 9.92
N GLU A 433 -5.48 22.05 11.20
CA GLU A 433 -4.49 22.62 12.11
C GLU A 433 -3.06 22.25 11.69
N LEU A 434 -2.85 21.01 11.23
CA LEU A 434 -1.58 20.60 10.65
C LEU A 434 -1.21 21.48 9.45
N ILE A 435 -2.08 21.57 8.45
CA ILE A 435 -1.85 22.38 7.23
C ILE A 435 -1.48 23.82 7.59
N VAL A 436 -2.29 24.46 8.46
CA VAL A 436 -2.03 25.83 8.92
C VAL A 436 -0.71 25.90 9.68
N GLY A 437 -0.45 24.96 10.59
CA GLY A 437 0.76 24.94 11.39
C GLY A 437 2.03 24.82 10.55
N VAL A 438 2.04 23.95 9.53
CA VAL A 438 3.16 23.82 8.59
C VAL A 438 3.36 25.11 7.79
N LYS A 439 2.28 25.70 7.24
CA LYS A 439 2.34 26.99 6.52
C LYS A 439 2.90 28.13 7.38
N MET A 440 2.43 28.25 8.62
CA MET A 440 2.85 29.31 9.54
C MET A 440 4.32 29.17 9.94
N HIS A 441 4.77 27.95 10.28
CA HIS A 441 6.18 27.72 10.62
C HIS A 441 7.12 27.90 9.44
N THR A 442 6.73 27.47 8.24
CA THR A 442 7.50 27.72 7.01
C THR A 442 7.58 29.22 6.72
N ALA A 443 6.46 29.95 6.84
CA ALA A 443 6.45 31.40 6.67
C ALA A 443 7.39 32.10 7.66
N ARG A 444 7.35 31.69 8.94
CA ARG A 444 8.26 32.22 9.97
C ARG A 444 9.73 32.01 9.63
N ARG A 445 10.10 30.83 9.13
CA ARG A 445 11.47 30.54 8.67
C ARG A 445 11.88 31.44 7.50
N LEU A 446 10.98 31.67 6.55
CA LEU A 446 11.24 32.57 5.41
C LEU A 446 11.32 34.05 5.82
N LEU A 447 10.55 34.48 6.81
CA LEU A 447 10.62 35.84 7.34
C LEU A 447 11.94 36.06 8.11
N ALA A 448 12.35 35.07 8.90
CA ALA A 448 13.58 35.10 9.68
C ALA A 448 14.85 35.14 8.82
N SER A 449 14.81 34.68 7.56
CA SER A 449 15.96 34.81 6.65
C SER A 449 16.19 36.25 6.19
N GLY A 450 15.20 37.15 6.32
CA GLY A 450 15.31 38.58 5.98
C GLY A 450 15.39 38.89 4.48
N THR A 451 15.33 37.89 3.62
CA THR A 451 15.54 38.02 2.16
C THR A 451 14.25 38.27 1.38
N VAL A 452 13.08 38.15 2.00
CA VAL A 452 11.77 38.11 1.32
C VAL A 452 10.77 39.04 2.00
N ARG A 453 9.99 39.82 1.22
CA ARG A 453 8.94 40.69 1.77
C ARG A 453 7.76 39.87 2.31
N VAL A 454 7.05 40.38 3.31
CA VAL A 454 5.88 39.71 3.93
C VAL A 454 4.83 39.27 2.90
N SER A 455 4.53 40.12 1.90
CA SER A 455 3.58 39.80 0.82
C SER A 455 4.04 38.63 -0.07
N GLU A 456 5.34 38.53 -0.30
CA GLU A 456 5.92 37.45 -1.10
C GLU A 456 5.98 36.15 -0.29
N VAL A 457 6.29 36.22 1.01
CA VAL A 457 6.17 35.05 1.90
C VAL A 457 4.73 34.52 1.93
N ALA A 458 3.73 35.40 1.98
CA ALA A 458 2.32 35.02 1.92
C ALA A 458 2.01 34.21 0.66
N GLY A 459 2.46 34.70 -0.52
CA GLY A 459 2.31 33.97 -1.78
C GLY A 459 3.03 32.62 -1.77
N ARG A 460 4.28 32.56 -1.28
CA ARG A 460 5.08 31.32 -1.23
C ARG A 460 4.48 30.22 -0.34
N VAL A 461 3.72 30.58 0.69
CA VAL A 461 2.99 29.61 1.54
C VAL A 461 1.52 29.45 1.15
N GLY A 462 1.13 29.92 -0.04
CA GLY A 462 -0.18 29.69 -0.65
C GLY A 462 -1.31 30.50 -0.05
N PHE A 463 -1.05 31.77 0.29
CA PHE A 463 -2.08 32.75 0.62
C PHE A 463 -2.23 33.76 -0.53
N GLU A 464 -3.45 33.88 -1.07
CA GLU A 464 -3.78 34.84 -2.13
C GLU A 464 -3.81 36.28 -1.60
N ASP A 465 -4.30 36.47 -0.37
CA ASP A 465 -4.39 37.77 0.30
C ASP A 465 -3.34 37.90 1.42
N PRO A 466 -2.34 38.80 1.28
CA PRO A 466 -1.36 39.11 2.34
C PRO A 466 -1.99 39.59 3.65
N ALA A 467 -3.16 40.24 3.61
CA ALA A 467 -3.86 40.67 4.81
C ALA A 467 -4.49 39.46 5.54
N HIS A 468 -5.08 38.50 4.81
CA HIS A 468 -5.53 37.22 5.37
C HIS A 468 -4.37 36.46 6.02
N PHE A 469 -3.23 36.36 5.33
CA PHE A 469 -2.01 35.77 5.88
C PHE A 469 -1.61 36.45 7.19
N SER A 470 -1.55 37.78 7.21
CA SER A 470 -1.12 38.54 8.40
C SER A 470 -2.05 38.33 9.61
N ARG A 471 -3.38 38.27 9.38
CA ARG A 471 -4.36 37.96 10.44
C ARG A 471 -4.15 36.55 10.99
N ARG A 472 -3.94 35.56 10.11
CA ARG A 472 -3.69 34.16 10.48
C ARG A 472 -2.37 33.99 11.23
N TYR A 473 -1.32 34.65 10.77
CA TYR A 473 -0.01 34.64 11.41
C TYR A 473 -0.07 35.20 12.83
N ARG A 474 -0.74 36.35 13.01
CA ARG A 474 -0.95 36.95 14.32
C ARG A 474 -1.79 36.06 15.24
N ALA A 475 -2.85 35.43 14.72
CA ALA A 475 -3.65 34.49 15.50
C ALA A 475 -2.83 33.26 15.94
N TYR A 476 -1.85 32.84 15.12
CA TYR A 476 -1.05 31.65 15.38
C TYR A 476 0.14 31.91 16.32
N PHE A 477 0.86 33.02 16.15
CA PHE A 477 2.08 33.34 16.92
C PHE A 477 1.89 34.44 17.98
N GLY A 478 0.73 35.10 18.03
CA GLY A 478 0.42 36.20 18.94
C GLY A 478 0.89 37.59 18.47
N HIS A 479 1.72 37.67 17.43
CA HIS A 479 2.27 38.93 16.91
C HIS A 479 2.28 38.94 15.36
N PRO A 480 2.34 40.12 14.70
CA PRO A 480 2.32 40.21 13.25
C PRO A 480 3.59 39.63 12.58
N PRO A 481 3.54 39.28 11.27
CA PRO A 481 4.70 38.76 10.53
C PRO A 481 5.93 39.65 10.55
N SER A 482 5.75 40.98 10.56
CA SER A 482 6.83 41.97 10.54
C SER A 482 7.77 41.87 11.75
N HIS A 483 7.29 41.30 12.86
CA HIS A 483 8.08 41.11 14.07
C HIS A 483 9.22 40.09 13.87
N ASP A 484 9.02 39.05 13.05
CA ASP A 484 10.04 38.03 12.79
C ASP A 484 10.98 38.39 11.62
N VAL A 485 10.87 39.60 11.05
CA VAL A 485 11.76 40.09 9.99
C VAL A 485 12.98 40.79 10.61
N PRO A 486 14.23 40.34 10.33
CA PRO A 486 15.44 40.99 10.82
C PRO A 486 15.48 42.49 10.47
N GLY A 487 15.78 43.35 11.45
CA GLY A 487 15.91 44.80 11.24
C GLY A 487 14.59 45.60 11.13
N ARG A 488 13.42 44.96 11.26
CA ARG A 488 12.10 45.62 11.36
C ARG A 488 11.32 45.32 12.65
N GLY A 489 11.89 44.51 13.56
CA GLY A 489 11.41 44.43 14.94
C GLY A 489 11.67 45.76 15.64
N GLY A 490 10.61 46.53 15.89
CA GLY A 490 10.67 47.72 16.75
C GLY A 490 11.00 47.36 18.21
N PRO A 491 11.30 48.39 19.04
CA PRO A 491 12.04 48.30 20.31
C PRO A 491 11.40 47.44 21.40
#